data_AF-A0A3T0L261-F1
#
_entry.id   AF-A0A3T0L261-F1
#
_cell.length_a   1.000
_cell.length_b   1.000
_cell.length_c   1.000
_cell.angle_alpha   90.00
_cell.angle_beta   90.00
_cell.angle_gamma   90.00
#
_symmetry.space_group_name_H-M   'P 1'
#
loop_
_entity.id
_entity.type
_entity.pdbx_description
1 polymer ?
#
loop_
_entity_poly.entity_id
_entity_poly.type
_entity_poly.pdbx_seq_one_letter_code
_entity_poly.pdbx_strand_id
1 'polypeptide(L)'
;MVNILLQKIKELETELLNIKQKNSETKELITSLCKECKIEKSKKSEFKKKLLKIISNLENVHIEKFYDENNALKYTSFIEIAKNINSGFLVIVDADVSEEKKKFILGFLINKISPFFTLLDNKIIGIIDEKQLKEIRALHKIPFFNSQTGEFTEIEIYKVVFDTDEFNALSIEKAKKIFDELRIRPSYKNKHYIEYSLIKNKVIDFEKEELNKQKQKFAFVFDEKYPNLEVILKREIKNIPFILAVLERIDEEMEDIKKSKGIENIVNRMLNFIEMNLPEEGILEEVKFLRQRLSS
;
A
#
# COMPACT_ATOMS: atom_id res chain seq x y z
N MET A 1 -2.23 1.45 -50.25
CA MET A 1 -2.75 1.94 -48.95
C MET A 1 -4.26 1.75 -48.81
N VAL A 2 -5.07 2.13 -49.82
CA VAL A 2 -6.55 1.91 -49.86
C VAL A 2 -6.97 0.44 -49.72
N ASN A 3 -6.25 -0.50 -50.37
CA ASN A 3 -6.58 -1.93 -50.29
C ASN A 3 -6.36 -2.57 -48.91
N ILE A 4 -5.41 -2.06 -48.11
CA ILE A 4 -5.14 -2.58 -46.75
C ILE A 4 -6.24 -2.10 -45.78
N LEU A 5 -6.72 -0.86 -45.95
CA LEU A 5 -7.84 -0.33 -45.18
C LEU A 5 -9.15 -1.06 -45.49
N LEU A 6 -9.40 -1.39 -46.77
CA LEU A 6 -10.56 -2.19 -47.18
C LEU A 6 -10.54 -3.60 -46.60
N GLN A 7 -9.37 -4.21 -46.47
CA GLN A 7 -9.22 -5.54 -45.87
C GLN A 7 -9.47 -5.50 -44.36
N LYS A 8 -8.97 -4.48 -43.66
CA LYS A 8 -9.25 -4.25 -42.23
C LYS A 8 -10.72 -3.96 -41.94
N ILE A 9 -11.42 -3.24 -42.83
CA ILE A 9 -12.86 -3.00 -42.71
C ILE A 9 -13.62 -4.32 -42.82
N LYS A 10 -13.26 -5.21 -43.74
CA LYS A 10 -13.89 -6.53 -43.89
C LYS A 10 -13.65 -7.46 -42.69
N GLU A 11 -12.44 -7.43 -42.13
CA GLU A 11 -12.10 -8.18 -40.90
C GLU A 11 -12.96 -7.70 -39.73
N LEU A 12 -13.07 -6.38 -39.54
CA LEU A 12 -13.92 -5.77 -38.51
C LEU A 12 -15.41 -6.06 -38.73
N GLU A 13 -15.89 -6.04 -39.97
CA GLU A 13 -17.27 -6.41 -40.31
C GLU A 13 -17.57 -7.87 -39.93
N THR A 14 -16.60 -8.77 -40.14
CA THR A 14 -16.72 -10.20 -39.82
C THR A 14 -16.73 -10.43 -38.31
N GLU A 15 -15.86 -9.75 -37.57
CA GLU A 15 -15.86 -9.78 -36.10
C GLU A 15 -17.18 -9.23 -35.52
N LEU A 16 -17.69 -8.14 -36.09
CA LEU A 16 -18.94 -7.52 -35.67
C LEU A 16 -20.15 -8.44 -35.94
N LEU A 17 -20.10 -9.22 -37.02
CA LEU A 17 -21.11 -10.24 -37.34
C LEU A 17 -21.08 -11.40 -36.33
N ASN A 18 -19.88 -11.88 -35.98
CA ASN A 18 -19.69 -12.94 -34.98
C ASN A 18 -20.16 -12.51 -33.58
N ILE A 19 -19.91 -11.25 -33.18
CA ILE A 19 -20.39 -10.69 -31.91
C ILE A 19 -21.92 -10.59 -31.91
N LYS A 20 -22.53 -10.15 -33.02
CA LYS A 20 -23.99 -10.10 -33.16
C LYS A 20 -24.62 -11.49 -33.03
N GLN A 21 -24.00 -12.51 -33.60
CA GLN A 21 -24.48 -13.89 -33.54
C GLN A 21 -24.41 -14.45 -32.11
N LYS A 22 -23.28 -14.30 -31.42
CA LYS A 22 -23.12 -14.68 -29.99
C LYS A 22 -24.12 -13.95 -29.07
N ASN A 23 -24.41 -12.68 -29.35
CA ASN A 23 -25.40 -11.91 -28.62
C ASN A 23 -26.84 -12.40 -28.88
N SER A 24 -27.12 -12.94 -30.07
CA SER A 24 -28.43 -13.54 -30.38
C SER A 24 -28.61 -14.87 -29.64
N GLU A 25 -27.58 -15.71 -29.62
CA GLU A 25 -27.57 -17.00 -28.91
C GLU A 25 -27.74 -16.79 -27.40
N THR A 26 -27.05 -15.79 -26.84
CA THR A 26 -27.18 -15.41 -25.42
C THR A 26 -28.59 -14.92 -25.09
N LYS A 27 -29.23 -14.16 -25.99
CA LYS A 27 -30.64 -13.72 -25.84
C LYS A 27 -31.61 -14.90 -25.90
N GLU A 28 -31.38 -15.86 -26.78
CA GLU A 28 -32.20 -17.07 -26.88
C GLU A 28 -32.06 -17.94 -25.62
N LEU A 29 -30.83 -18.09 -25.11
CA LEU A 29 -30.55 -18.81 -23.85
C LEU A 29 -31.22 -18.13 -22.64
N ILE A 30 -31.15 -16.81 -22.53
CA ILE A 30 -31.87 -16.05 -21.49
C ILE A 30 -33.38 -16.25 -21.63
N THR A 31 -33.89 -16.29 -22.87
CA THR A 31 -35.32 -16.48 -23.14
C THR A 31 -35.78 -17.90 -22.82
N SER A 32 -34.95 -18.92 -23.05
CA SER A 32 -35.26 -20.31 -22.68
C SER A 32 -35.26 -20.50 -21.16
N LEU A 33 -34.24 -19.97 -20.47
CA LEU A 33 -34.13 -19.97 -19.00
C LEU A 33 -35.33 -19.23 -18.36
N CYS A 34 -35.81 -18.15 -18.98
CA CYS A 34 -37.01 -17.43 -18.53
C CYS A 34 -38.34 -18.19 -18.75
N LYS A 35 -38.37 -19.21 -19.63
CA LYS A 35 -39.53 -20.10 -19.84
C LYS A 35 -39.53 -21.23 -18.82
N GLU A 36 -38.37 -21.81 -18.52
CA GLU A 36 -38.21 -22.91 -17.56
C GLU A 36 -38.56 -22.50 -16.12
N CYS A 37 -38.22 -21.28 -15.70
CA CYS A 37 -38.40 -20.84 -14.31
C CYS A 37 -39.83 -20.41 -13.89
N LYS A 38 -40.87 -20.58 -14.72
CA LYS A 38 -42.30 -20.26 -14.42
C LYS A 38 -42.58 -18.93 -13.65
N ILE A 39 -41.82 -17.88 -13.93
CA ILE A 39 -41.95 -16.58 -13.22
C ILE A 39 -43.22 -15.83 -13.67
N GLU A 40 -44.02 -15.35 -12.72
CA GLU A 40 -45.22 -14.52 -12.92
C GLU A 40 -44.96 -13.31 -13.83
N LYS A 41 -45.92 -12.96 -14.72
CA LYS A 41 -45.78 -11.87 -15.72
C LYS A 41 -45.42 -10.50 -15.10
N SER A 42 -45.92 -10.20 -13.91
CA SER A 42 -45.64 -8.96 -13.17
C SER A 42 -44.16 -8.87 -12.73
N LYS A 43 -43.62 -9.97 -12.19
CA LYS A 43 -42.20 -10.09 -11.79
C LYS A 43 -41.26 -10.17 -13.00
N LYS A 44 -41.71 -10.72 -14.13
CA LYS A 44 -40.97 -10.68 -15.41
C LYS A 44 -40.72 -9.26 -15.91
N SER A 45 -41.68 -8.35 -15.76
CA SER A 45 -41.53 -6.94 -16.16
C SER A 45 -40.50 -6.21 -15.29
N GLU A 46 -40.54 -6.41 -13.99
CA GLU A 46 -39.62 -5.78 -13.04
C GLU A 46 -38.20 -6.35 -13.16
N PHE A 47 -38.08 -7.66 -13.32
CA PHE A 47 -36.80 -8.32 -13.55
C PHE A 47 -36.22 -7.94 -14.92
N LYS A 48 -37.04 -7.85 -15.99
CA LYS A 48 -36.61 -7.37 -17.30
C LYS A 48 -36.16 -5.91 -17.24
N LYS A 49 -36.81 -5.05 -16.45
CA LYS A 49 -36.36 -3.67 -16.20
C LYS A 49 -35.05 -3.63 -15.41
N LYS A 50 -34.87 -4.46 -14.38
CA LYS A 50 -33.60 -4.58 -13.64
C LYS A 50 -32.48 -5.12 -14.53
N LEU A 51 -32.75 -6.14 -15.34
CA LEU A 51 -31.80 -6.73 -16.27
C LEU A 51 -31.45 -5.75 -17.39
N LEU A 52 -32.43 -5.04 -17.95
CA LEU A 52 -32.18 -3.97 -18.93
C LEU A 52 -31.41 -2.80 -18.31
N LYS A 53 -31.61 -2.48 -17.03
CA LYS A 53 -30.84 -1.46 -16.29
C LYS A 53 -29.40 -1.92 -16.03
N ILE A 54 -29.19 -3.20 -15.75
CA ILE A 54 -27.86 -3.82 -15.61
C ILE A 54 -27.17 -3.86 -16.98
N ILE A 55 -27.87 -4.27 -18.03
CA ILE A 55 -27.36 -4.35 -19.41
C ILE A 55 -27.14 -2.95 -20.02
N SER A 56 -27.96 -1.96 -19.68
CA SER A 56 -27.78 -0.57 -20.12
C SER A 56 -26.69 0.16 -19.34
N ASN A 57 -26.43 -0.24 -18.09
CA ASN A 57 -25.24 0.21 -17.34
C ASN A 57 -23.97 -0.55 -17.78
N LEU A 58 -24.12 -1.66 -18.49
CA LEU A 58 -23.09 -2.32 -19.28
C LEU A 58 -23.04 -1.71 -20.69
N GLU A 59 -23.21 -0.39 -20.82
CA GLU A 59 -22.53 0.32 -21.89
C GLU A 59 -21.06 -0.08 -21.83
N ASN A 60 -20.52 -0.50 -22.96
CA ASN A 60 -19.16 -0.98 -23.16
C ASN A 60 -18.10 0.03 -22.68
N VAL A 61 -17.93 0.17 -21.37
CA VAL A 61 -16.63 0.53 -20.83
C VAL A 61 -15.80 -0.72 -21.08
N HIS A 62 -15.06 -0.72 -22.18
CA HIS A 62 -14.14 -1.79 -22.52
C HIS A 62 -13.32 -2.12 -21.27
N ILE A 63 -13.64 -3.23 -20.61
CA ILE A 63 -12.96 -3.65 -19.38
C ILE A 63 -11.46 -3.79 -19.68
N GLU A 64 -11.11 -4.21 -20.91
CA GLU A 64 -9.74 -4.22 -21.46
C GLU A 64 -9.01 -2.86 -21.38
N LYS A 65 -9.73 -1.73 -21.41
CA LYS A 65 -9.10 -0.41 -21.25
C LYS A 65 -8.66 -0.16 -19.81
N PHE A 66 -9.26 -0.81 -18.83
CA PHE A 66 -8.91 -0.63 -17.43
C PHE A 66 -7.63 -1.32 -17.02
N TYR A 67 -7.31 -2.43 -17.69
CA TYR A 67 -6.14 -3.25 -17.39
C TYR A 67 -4.99 -2.92 -18.34
N ASP A 68 -3.77 -3.14 -17.86
CA ASP A 68 -2.55 -3.10 -18.66
C ASP A 68 -2.29 -4.46 -19.33
N GLU A 69 -1.18 -4.55 -20.06
CA GLU A 69 -0.71 -5.78 -20.72
C GLU A 69 -0.38 -6.92 -19.76
N ASN A 70 -0.27 -6.66 -18.45
CA ASN A 70 0.01 -7.64 -17.41
C ASN A 70 -1.27 -8.08 -16.66
N ASN A 71 -2.46 -7.71 -17.17
CA ASN A 71 -3.75 -7.89 -16.50
C ASN A 71 -3.84 -7.19 -15.12
N ALA A 72 -2.98 -6.21 -14.85
CA ALA A 72 -3.08 -5.35 -13.68
C ALA A 72 -3.91 -4.11 -14.00
N LEU A 73 -4.54 -3.50 -13.00
CA LEU A 73 -5.26 -2.25 -13.24
C LEU A 73 -4.25 -1.16 -13.65
N LYS A 74 -4.58 -0.38 -14.67
CA LYS A 74 -3.88 0.88 -14.93
C LYS A 74 -4.12 1.81 -13.75
N TYR A 75 -3.12 2.60 -13.39
CA TYR A 75 -3.20 3.51 -12.24
C TYR A 75 -4.41 4.44 -12.30
N THR A 76 -4.73 5.01 -13.47
CA THR A 76 -5.91 5.87 -13.64
C THR A 76 -7.21 5.15 -13.31
N SER A 77 -7.35 3.90 -13.76
CA SER A 77 -8.50 3.03 -13.50
C SER A 77 -8.57 2.65 -12.02
N PHE A 78 -7.42 2.35 -11.42
CA PHE A 78 -7.30 2.06 -10.00
C PHE A 78 -7.81 3.22 -9.15
N ILE A 79 -7.40 4.47 -9.45
CA ILE A 79 -7.89 5.66 -8.74
C ILE A 79 -9.41 5.83 -8.88
N GLU A 80 -9.96 5.59 -10.07
CA GLU A 80 -11.39 5.71 -10.31
C GLU A 80 -12.20 4.67 -9.50
N ILE A 81 -11.72 3.43 -9.45
CA ILE A 81 -12.33 2.35 -8.67
C ILE A 81 -12.16 2.61 -7.16
N ALA A 82 -10.96 2.95 -6.73
CA ALA A 82 -10.58 3.18 -5.34
C ALA A 82 -11.50 4.18 -4.63
N LYS A 83 -11.85 5.28 -5.28
CA LYS A 83 -12.75 6.32 -4.75
C LYS A 83 -14.14 5.80 -4.35
N ASN A 84 -14.58 4.68 -4.92
CA ASN A 84 -15.88 4.07 -4.66
C ASN A 84 -15.82 2.95 -3.60
N ILE A 85 -14.64 2.66 -3.06
CA ILE A 85 -14.45 1.66 -2.01
C ILE A 85 -14.65 2.35 -0.65
N ASN A 86 -15.67 1.93 0.08
CA ASN A 86 -16.08 2.55 1.34
C ASN A 86 -15.32 2.02 2.57
N SER A 87 -14.58 0.93 2.44
CA SER A 87 -13.86 0.29 3.54
C SER A 87 -12.74 -0.60 3.02
N GLY A 88 -11.58 -0.55 3.65
CA GLY A 88 -10.44 -1.41 3.34
C GLY A 88 -9.14 -0.82 3.86
N PHE A 89 -8.03 -1.37 3.38
CA PHE A 89 -6.69 -0.90 3.67
C PHE A 89 -5.96 -0.65 2.36
N LEU A 90 -5.20 0.44 2.31
CA LEU A 90 -4.30 0.72 1.19
C LEU A 90 -2.97 0.01 1.45
N VAL A 91 -2.48 -0.76 0.51
CA VAL A 91 -1.19 -1.45 0.62
C VAL A 91 -0.25 -0.91 -0.41
N ILE A 92 0.97 -0.61 0.00
CA ILE A 92 2.08 -0.30 -0.91
C ILE A 92 3.18 -1.32 -0.67
N VAL A 93 3.60 -1.97 -1.75
CA VAL A 93 4.66 -2.98 -1.78
C VAL A 93 5.83 -2.45 -2.58
N ASP A 94 7.03 -2.62 -2.04
CA ASP A 94 8.27 -2.28 -2.74
C ASP A 94 8.44 -3.20 -3.95
N ALA A 95 8.62 -2.61 -5.13
CA ALA A 95 8.90 -3.32 -6.36
C ALA A 95 10.15 -2.77 -7.05
N ASP A 96 11.11 -2.24 -6.29
CA ASP A 96 12.45 -1.89 -6.78
C ASP A 96 13.31 -3.14 -6.99
N VAL A 97 12.86 -3.96 -7.95
CA VAL A 97 13.47 -5.23 -8.37
C VAL A 97 13.47 -5.30 -9.90
N SER A 98 14.08 -6.34 -10.48
CA SER A 98 14.04 -6.56 -11.93
C SER A 98 12.60 -6.63 -12.46
N GLU A 99 12.39 -6.21 -13.71
CA GLU A 99 11.06 -6.18 -14.34
C GLU A 99 10.33 -7.54 -14.32
N GLU A 100 11.06 -8.64 -14.51
CA GLU A 100 10.48 -9.99 -14.42
C GLU A 100 9.94 -10.28 -13.02
N LYS A 101 10.72 -9.96 -11.97
CA LYS A 101 10.31 -10.14 -10.57
C LYS A 101 9.13 -9.24 -10.24
N LYS A 102 9.16 -7.99 -10.70
CA LYS A 102 8.07 -7.02 -10.51
C LYS A 102 6.74 -7.52 -11.09
N LYS A 103 6.74 -7.99 -12.34
CA LYS A 103 5.56 -8.59 -12.98
C LYS A 103 5.06 -9.82 -12.22
N PHE A 104 5.99 -10.66 -11.75
CA PHE A 104 5.65 -11.84 -10.98
C PHE A 104 5.02 -11.52 -9.62
N ILE A 105 5.60 -10.58 -8.85
CA ILE A 105 5.05 -10.12 -7.57
C ILE A 105 3.64 -9.56 -7.78
N LEU A 106 3.45 -8.70 -8.78
CA LEU A 106 2.15 -8.12 -9.11
C LEU A 106 1.12 -9.21 -9.44
N GLY A 107 1.47 -10.15 -10.32
CA GLY A 107 0.60 -11.27 -10.68
C GLY A 107 0.29 -12.19 -9.50
N PHE A 108 1.26 -12.43 -8.61
CA PHE A 108 1.03 -13.19 -7.38
C PHE A 108 0.03 -12.49 -6.47
N LEU A 109 0.22 -11.20 -6.20
CA LEU A 109 -0.67 -10.40 -5.36
C LEU A 109 -2.10 -10.36 -5.94
N ILE A 110 -2.23 -10.17 -7.26
CA ILE A 110 -3.53 -10.16 -7.95
C ILE A 110 -4.27 -11.49 -7.78
N ASN A 111 -3.57 -12.60 -8.00
CA ASN A 111 -4.19 -13.92 -8.01
C ASN A 111 -4.40 -14.53 -6.62
N LYS A 112 -3.54 -14.20 -5.65
CA LYS A 112 -3.55 -14.80 -4.31
C LYS A 112 -4.21 -13.92 -3.27
N ILE A 113 -4.10 -12.60 -3.38
CA ILE A 113 -4.57 -11.67 -2.36
C ILE A 113 -5.83 -10.95 -2.83
N SER A 114 -5.72 -10.07 -3.84
CA SER A 114 -6.81 -9.18 -4.25
C SER A 114 -6.65 -8.77 -5.70
N PRO A 115 -7.71 -8.69 -6.52
CA PRO A 115 -7.59 -8.22 -7.90
C PRO A 115 -7.31 -6.71 -8.00
N PHE A 116 -7.38 -5.96 -6.90
CA PHE A 116 -7.24 -4.50 -6.88
C PHE A 116 -5.80 -4.05 -6.63
N PHE A 117 -4.88 -4.45 -7.52
CA PHE A 117 -3.51 -3.91 -7.55
C PHE A 117 -3.19 -3.21 -8.87
N THR A 118 -2.34 -2.21 -8.78
CA THR A 118 -1.73 -1.45 -9.87
C THR A 118 -0.23 -1.33 -9.61
N LEU A 119 0.53 -1.09 -10.68
CA LEU A 119 1.95 -0.76 -10.61
C LEU A 119 2.16 0.70 -11.01
N LEU A 120 2.93 1.45 -10.23
CA LEU A 120 3.36 2.81 -10.55
C LEU A 120 4.68 3.14 -9.84
N ASP A 121 5.64 3.77 -10.50
CA ASP A 121 6.90 4.26 -9.89
C ASP A 121 7.65 3.22 -9.04
N ASN A 122 7.81 1.99 -9.56
CA ASN A 122 8.41 0.84 -8.84
C ASN A 122 7.68 0.48 -7.53
N LYS A 123 6.41 0.83 -7.40
CA LYS A 123 5.56 0.49 -6.26
C LYS A 123 4.34 -0.25 -6.75
N ILE A 124 4.03 -1.38 -6.10
CA ILE A 124 2.76 -2.06 -6.31
C ILE A 124 1.79 -1.53 -5.25
N ILE A 125 0.71 -0.90 -5.72
CA ILE A 125 -0.29 -0.23 -4.88
C ILE A 125 -1.57 -1.04 -5.00
N GLY A 126 -2.22 -1.35 -3.88
CA GLY A 126 -3.50 -2.05 -3.91
C GLY A 126 -4.42 -1.73 -2.76
N ILE A 127 -5.67 -2.16 -2.88
CA ILE A 127 -6.67 -2.05 -1.82
C ILE A 127 -7.12 -3.45 -1.45
N ILE A 128 -7.14 -3.71 -0.15
CA ILE A 128 -7.52 -5.00 0.43
C ILE A 128 -8.57 -4.84 1.52
N ASP A 129 -9.30 -5.91 1.81
CA ASP A 129 -10.22 -5.98 2.94
C ASP A 129 -9.57 -6.59 4.20
N GLU A 130 -10.34 -6.64 5.29
CA GLU A 130 -9.90 -7.21 6.58
C GLU A 130 -9.50 -8.69 6.49
N LYS A 131 -10.10 -9.47 5.56
CA LYS A 131 -9.78 -10.89 5.40
C LYS A 131 -8.40 -11.04 4.77
N GLN A 132 -8.16 -10.29 3.69
CA GLN A 132 -6.91 -10.25 2.92
C GLN A 132 -5.76 -9.63 3.73
N LEU A 133 -6.06 -8.76 4.70
CA LEU A 133 -5.07 -8.15 5.57
C LEU A 133 -4.22 -9.17 6.32
N LYS A 134 -4.81 -10.28 6.78
CA LYS A 134 -4.07 -11.35 7.47
C LYS A 134 -3.05 -12.02 6.55
N GLU A 135 -3.41 -12.25 5.30
CA GLU A 135 -2.54 -12.87 4.30
C GLU A 135 -1.38 -11.94 3.95
N ILE A 136 -1.68 -10.64 3.74
CA ILE A 136 -0.65 -9.62 3.52
C ILE A 136 0.28 -9.55 4.74
N ARG A 137 -0.21 -9.46 5.97
CA ARG A 137 0.63 -9.41 7.18
C ARG A 137 1.68 -10.51 7.21
N ALA A 138 1.30 -11.76 6.92
CA ALA A 138 2.19 -12.92 6.92
C ALA A 138 3.18 -12.98 5.74
N LEU A 139 2.91 -12.26 4.65
CA LEU A 139 3.66 -12.34 3.39
C LEU A 139 4.99 -11.57 3.46
N HIS A 140 6.06 -12.23 3.88
CA HIS A 140 7.41 -11.64 3.91
C HIS A 140 8.25 -12.04 2.70
N LYS A 141 7.92 -13.17 2.06
CA LYS A 141 8.64 -13.72 0.90
C LYS A 141 7.68 -14.32 -0.12
N ILE A 142 8.05 -14.23 -1.40
CA ILE A 142 7.34 -14.92 -2.49
C ILE A 142 8.30 -15.88 -3.20
N PRO A 143 7.91 -17.15 -3.43
CA PRO A 143 8.72 -18.08 -4.23
C PRO A 143 8.72 -17.67 -5.70
N PHE A 144 9.90 -17.48 -6.28
CA PHE A 144 10.12 -17.08 -7.67
C PHE A 144 10.96 -18.11 -8.41
N PHE A 145 10.42 -18.59 -9.53
CA PHE A 145 11.14 -19.46 -10.46
C PHE A 145 11.76 -18.63 -11.57
N ASN A 146 13.09 -18.65 -11.67
CA ASN A 146 13.80 -18.01 -12.78
C ASN A 146 13.85 -18.98 -13.97
N SER A 147 13.09 -18.69 -15.03
CA SER A 147 13.06 -19.55 -16.23
C SER A 147 14.35 -19.54 -17.03
N GLN A 148 15.20 -18.52 -16.85
CA GLN A 148 16.48 -18.41 -17.57
C GLN A 148 17.56 -19.28 -16.92
N THR A 149 17.58 -19.35 -15.58
CA THR A 149 18.57 -20.15 -14.84
C THR A 149 18.05 -21.51 -14.38
N GLY A 150 16.72 -21.70 -14.35
CA GLY A 150 16.07 -22.91 -13.85
C GLY A 150 16.04 -23.01 -12.32
N GLU A 151 16.37 -21.94 -11.60
CA GLU A 151 16.51 -21.92 -10.15
C GLU A 151 15.27 -21.34 -9.45
N PHE A 152 14.98 -21.89 -8.27
CA PHE A 152 14.01 -21.31 -7.34
C PHE A 152 14.72 -20.38 -6.36
N THR A 153 14.22 -19.15 -6.26
CA THR A 153 14.68 -18.14 -5.32
C THR A 153 13.49 -17.59 -4.55
N GLU A 154 13.74 -17.00 -3.38
CA GLU A 154 12.72 -16.26 -2.64
C GLU A 154 12.92 -14.77 -2.87
N ILE A 155 11.83 -14.05 -3.17
CA ILE A 155 11.83 -12.60 -3.24
C ILE A 155 11.36 -12.08 -1.89
N GLU A 156 12.23 -11.38 -1.16
CA GLU A 156 11.84 -10.66 0.04
C GLU A 156 10.98 -9.44 -0.29
N ILE A 157 9.95 -9.21 0.52
CA ILE A 157 8.99 -8.15 0.29
C ILE A 157 8.98 -7.19 1.46
N TYR A 158 9.24 -5.93 1.16
CA TYR A 158 8.92 -4.82 2.04
C TYR A 158 7.56 -4.25 1.66
N LYS A 159 6.70 -4.01 2.65
CA LYS A 159 5.38 -3.42 2.41
C LYS A 159 4.87 -2.60 3.58
N VAL A 160 4.06 -1.61 3.27
CA VAL A 160 3.35 -0.78 4.26
C VAL A 160 1.85 -0.88 4.01
N VAL A 161 1.10 -1.15 5.06
CA VAL A 161 -0.36 -1.12 5.07
C VAL A 161 -0.82 0.20 5.70
N PHE A 162 -1.72 0.89 5.03
CA PHE A 162 -2.23 2.18 5.40
C PHE A 162 -3.71 2.08 5.78
N ASP A 163 -4.01 2.46 7.00
CA ASP A 163 -5.36 2.70 7.52
C ASP A 163 -5.79 4.12 7.12
N THR A 164 -6.90 4.21 6.36
CA THR A 164 -7.39 5.45 5.75
C THR A 164 -8.91 5.38 5.53
N ASP A 165 -9.58 6.51 5.70
CA ASP A 165 -11.04 6.63 5.47
C ASP A 165 -11.38 6.87 3.98
N GLU A 166 -10.40 7.33 3.19
CA GLU A 166 -10.59 7.66 1.78
C GLU A 166 -9.45 7.14 0.90
N PHE A 167 -9.80 6.61 -0.28
CA PHE A 167 -8.86 6.15 -1.31
C PHE A 167 -8.90 7.06 -2.55
N ASN A 168 -8.60 8.33 -2.36
CA ASN A 168 -8.53 9.31 -3.44
C ASN A 168 -7.06 9.54 -3.88
N ALA A 169 -6.86 10.28 -4.97
CA ALA A 169 -5.50 10.54 -5.48
C ALA A 169 -4.60 11.25 -4.47
N LEU A 170 -5.14 12.15 -3.66
CA LEU A 170 -4.38 12.88 -2.65
C LEU A 170 -3.92 11.96 -1.50
N SER A 171 -4.81 11.10 -0.99
CA SER A 171 -4.46 10.16 0.08
C SER A 171 -3.43 9.13 -0.38
N ILE A 172 -3.54 8.65 -1.63
CA ILE A 172 -2.58 7.71 -2.22
C ILE A 172 -1.21 8.36 -2.44
N GLU A 173 -1.15 9.60 -2.96
CA GLU A 173 0.13 10.32 -3.08
C GLU A 173 0.75 10.62 -1.71
N LYS A 174 -0.06 10.93 -0.68
CA LYS A 174 0.42 11.06 0.70
C LYS A 174 1.03 9.75 1.20
N ALA A 175 0.35 8.62 0.97
CA ALA A 175 0.83 7.30 1.34
C ALA A 175 2.14 6.92 0.64
N LYS A 176 2.28 7.22 -0.66
CA LYS A 176 3.52 7.00 -1.42
C LYS A 176 4.72 7.74 -0.79
N LYS A 177 4.54 9.01 -0.43
CA LYS A 177 5.60 9.80 0.23
C LYS A 177 6.02 9.21 1.56
N ILE A 178 5.05 8.81 2.39
CA ILE A 178 5.30 8.17 3.68
C ILE A 178 5.98 6.81 3.50
N PHE A 179 5.56 6.04 2.49
CA PHE A 179 6.20 4.76 2.16
C PHE A 179 7.69 4.95 1.84
N ASP A 180 8.03 5.93 0.99
CA ASP A 180 9.42 6.23 0.64
C ASP A 180 10.24 6.64 1.87
N GLU A 181 9.66 7.46 2.76
CA GLU A 181 10.30 7.83 4.02
C GLU A 181 10.53 6.63 4.95
N LEU A 182 9.53 5.77 5.13
CA LEU A 182 9.63 4.59 5.97
C LEU A 182 10.65 3.58 5.42
N ARG A 183 10.76 3.48 4.09
CA ARG A 183 11.66 2.54 3.41
C ARG A 183 13.14 2.83 3.70
N ILE A 184 13.51 4.10 3.81
CA ILE A 184 14.89 4.54 4.04
C ILE A 184 15.25 4.67 5.53
N ARG A 185 14.26 4.67 6.43
CA ARG A 185 14.46 4.83 7.87
C ARG A 185 15.23 3.64 8.46
N PRO A 186 16.36 3.86 9.17
CA PRO A 186 17.17 2.79 9.74
C PRO A 186 16.41 1.87 10.69
N SER A 187 15.56 2.43 11.56
CA SER A 187 14.67 1.69 12.48
C SER A 187 13.73 0.69 11.79
N TYR A 188 13.56 0.79 10.46
CA TYR A 188 12.73 -0.10 9.65
C TYR A 188 13.52 -0.95 8.66
N LYS A 189 14.84 -0.84 8.61
CA LYS A 189 15.71 -1.52 7.63
C LYS A 189 15.55 -3.05 7.61
N ASN A 190 15.26 -3.65 8.76
CA ASN A 190 15.04 -5.10 8.91
C ASN A 190 13.55 -5.48 9.01
N LYS A 191 12.62 -4.52 8.90
CA LYS A 191 11.18 -4.80 8.94
C LYS A 191 10.68 -5.05 7.52
N HIS A 192 9.94 -6.13 7.32
CA HIS A 192 9.29 -6.46 6.03
C HIS A 192 7.86 -5.93 5.95
N TYR A 193 7.35 -5.40 7.05
CA TYR A 193 5.96 -5.00 7.21
C TYR A 193 5.86 -3.83 8.18
N ILE A 194 5.09 -2.83 7.79
CA ILE A 194 4.71 -1.71 8.66
C ILE A 194 3.23 -1.43 8.44
N GLU A 195 2.50 -1.12 9.50
CA GLU A 195 1.16 -0.56 9.41
C GLU A 195 1.23 0.94 9.76
N TYR A 196 0.41 1.77 9.12
CA TYR A 196 0.44 3.23 9.28
C TYR A 196 -0.96 3.82 9.19
N SER A 197 -1.31 4.75 10.08
CA SER A 197 -2.57 5.48 10.05
C SER A 197 -2.38 6.78 9.27
N LEU A 198 -2.96 6.91 8.08
CA LEU A 198 -2.95 8.18 7.36
C LEU A 198 -3.77 9.26 8.08
N ILE A 199 -4.80 8.84 8.81
CA ILE A 199 -5.69 9.67 9.61
C ILE A 199 -4.95 10.26 10.81
N LYS A 200 -4.26 9.40 11.58
CA LYS A 200 -3.50 9.83 12.78
C LYS A 200 -2.07 10.26 12.46
N ASN A 201 -1.66 10.14 11.20
CA ASN A 201 -0.32 10.43 10.69
C ASN A 201 0.80 9.76 11.51
N LYS A 202 0.66 8.46 11.78
CA LYS A 202 1.62 7.69 12.58
C LYS A 202 1.61 6.19 12.25
N VAL A 203 2.72 5.51 12.50
CA VAL A 203 2.85 4.05 12.41
C VAL A 203 1.89 3.37 13.41
N ILE A 204 1.14 2.38 12.93
CA ILE A 204 0.30 1.47 13.69
C ILE A 204 1.07 0.15 13.82
N ASP A 205 1.83 -0.01 14.88
CA ASP A 205 2.23 -1.31 15.44
C ASP A 205 3.34 -2.17 14.79
N PHE A 206 4.42 -2.32 15.57
CA PHE A 206 4.98 -3.62 15.99
C PHE A 206 5.67 -3.54 17.36
N GLU A 207 5.22 -2.62 18.23
CA GLU A 207 5.88 -2.33 19.51
C GLU A 207 4.88 -1.92 20.57
N LYS A 208 3.61 -1.62 20.27
CA LYS A 208 2.76 -0.92 21.23
C LYS A 208 2.36 -1.75 22.44
N GLU A 209 2.32 -3.08 22.43
CA GLU A 209 2.00 -3.82 23.66
C GLU A 209 3.21 -4.02 24.61
N GLU A 210 4.39 -4.27 24.06
CA GLU A 210 5.62 -4.47 24.85
C GLU A 210 6.29 -3.12 25.18
N LEU A 211 6.29 -2.20 24.22
CA LEU A 211 6.63 -0.79 24.39
C LEU A 211 5.54 -0.04 25.16
N ASN A 212 4.22 -0.37 25.20
CA ASN A 212 3.32 0.28 26.19
C ASN A 212 3.60 -0.20 27.61
N LYS A 213 3.95 -1.48 27.81
CA LYS A 213 4.41 -1.99 29.12
C LYS A 213 5.73 -1.35 29.56
N GLN A 214 6.59 -0.96 28.63
CA GLN A 214 7.84 -0.23 28.90
C GLN A 214 7.65 1.31 28.90
N LYS A 215 6.77 1.87 28.08
CA LYS A 215 6.37 3.30 28.01
C LYS A 215 5.57 3.70 29.23
N GLN A 216 4.80 2.81 29.86
CA GLN A 216 4.28 3.10 31.20
C GLN A 216 5.39 3.35 32.22
N LYS A 217 6.59 2.76 32.05
CA LYS A 217 7.74 3.00 32.93
C LYS A 217 8.51 4.28 32.59
N PHE A 218 8.47 4.73 31.32
CA PHE A 218 9.18 5.92 30.84
C PHE A 218 8.26 7.03 30.33
N ALA A 219 6.96 7.01 30.65
CA ALA A 219 5.98 8.01 30.18
C ALA A 219 6.40 9.42 30.59
N PHE A 220 7.06 9.54 31.75
CA PHE A 220 7.64 10.78 32.24
C PHE A 220 8.59 11.44 31.22
N VAL A 221 9.19 10.68 30.29
CA VAL A 221 10.05 11.22 29.22
C VAL A 221 9.29 12.22 28.37
N PHE A 222 7.99 12.05 28.13
CA PHE A 222 7.18 12.97 27.33
C PHE A 222 6.70 14.19 28.14
N ASP A 223 6.56 14.03 29.46
CA ASP A 223 6.18 15.12 30.37
C ASP A 223 7.38 15.99 30.78
N GLU A 224 8.61 15.45 30.69
CA GLU A 224 9.82 16.12 31.16
C GLU A 224 10.32 17.18 30.16
N LYS A 225 10.95 18.25 30.65
CA LYS A 225 11.54 19.25 29.74
C LYS A 225 12.91 18.78 29.23
N TYR A 226 13.24 19.09 27.97
CA TYR A 226 14.53 18.72 27.36
C TYR A 226 15.78 18.99 28.22
N PRO A 227 15.95 20.14 28.92
CA PRO A 227 17.09 20.34 29.81
C PRO A 227 17.21 19.27 30.90
N ASN A 228 16.09 18.87 31.50
CA ASN A 228 16.04 17.86 32.55
C ASN A 228 16.21 16.46 31.94
N LEU A 229 15.63 16.24 30.77
CA LEU A 229 15.79 14.99 30.03
C LEU A 229 17.26 14.75 29.62
N GLU A 230 18.03 15.80 29.30
CA GLU A 230 19.48 15.71 29.08
C GLU A 230 20.22 15.19 30.32
N VAL A 231 19.82 15.64 31.52
CA VAL A 231 20.44 15.21 32.78
C VAL A 231 20.11 13.74 33.07
N ILE A 232 18.86 13.33 32.86
CA ILE A 232 18.42 11.95 33.05
C ILE A 232 19.11 11.03 32.03
N LEU A 233 19.21 11.47 30.78
CA LEU A 233 19.90 10.75 29.71
C LEU A 233 21.34 10.40 30.07
N LYS A 234 22.08 11.35 30.67
CA LYS A 234 23.47 11.11 31.09
C LYS A 234 23.58 10.07 32.19
N ARG A 235 22.55 9.89 33.02
CA ARG A 235 22.50 8.88 34.09
C ARG A 235 22.08 7.51 33.56
N GLU A 236 21.11 7.49 32.67
CA GLU A 236 20.46 6.29 32.13
C GLU A 236 21.05 5.85 30.78
N ILE A 237 22.27 6.29 30.43
CA ILE A 237 22.85 6.05 29.09
C ILE A 237 22.93 4.56 28.71
N LYS A 238 23.09 3.67 29.70
CA LYS A 238 23.15 2.22 29.49
C LYS A 238 21.77 1.55 29.36
N ASN A 239 20.69 2.29 29.61
CA ASN A 239 19.32 1.79 29.60
C ASN A 239 18.74 1.91 28.18
N ILE A 240 19.05 0.95 27.32
CA ILE A 240 18.69 0.98 25.89
C ILE A 240 17.20 1.29 25.64
N PRO A 241 16.23 0.68 26.35
CA PRO A 241 14.81 1.04 26.20
C PRO A 241 14.50 2.51 26.47
N PHE A 242 15.14 3.11 27.47
CA PHE A 242 15.00 4.54 27.76
C PHE A 242 15.60 5.39 26.62
N ILE A 243 16.76 5.01 26.08
CA ILE A 243 17.40 5.73 24.97
C ILE A 243 16.54 5.73 23.73
N LEU A 244 15.97 4.58 23.38
CA LEU A 244 15.03 4.47 22.25
C LEU A 244 13.81 5.37 22.46
N ALA A 245 13.25 5.44 23.67
CA ALA A 245 12.13 6.33 23.97
C ALA A 245 12.51 7.82 23.83
N VAL A 246 13.73 8.21 24.21
CA VAL A 246 14.23 9.58 24.01
C VAL A 246 14.39 9.91 22.52
N LEU A 247 14.95 9.00 21.73
CA LEU A 247 15.12 9.19 20.28
C LEU A 247 13.77 9.26 19.55
N GLU A 248 12.81 8.41 19.92
CA GLU A 248 11.45 8.42 19.39
C GLU A 248 10.77 9.79 19.66
N ARG A 249 10.85 10.29 20.89
CA ARG A 249 10.30 11.61 21.23
C ARG A 249 10.93 12.73 20.38
N ILE A 250 12.25 12.70 20.18
CA ILE A 250 12.94 13.68 19.34
C ILE A 250 12.42 13.62 17.90
N ASP A 251 12.17 12.42 17.37
CA ASP A 251 11.62 12.24 16.02
C ASP A 251 10.18 12.77 15.89
N GLU A 252 9.34 12.50 16.89
CA GLU A 252 7.94 12.93 16.95
C GLU A 252 7.81 14.46 17.09
N GLU A 253 8.63 15.08 17.95
CA GLU A 253 8.59 16.52 18.25
C GLU A 253 9.51 17.36 17.33
N MET A 254 10.06 16.76 16.25
CA MET A 254 11.08 17.36 15.39
C MET A 254 10.74 18.80 14.93
N GLU A 255 9.52 19.01 14.44
CA GLU A 255 9.08 20.32 13.94
C GLU A 255 8.95 21.37 15.06
N ASP A 256 8.63 20.94 16.28
CA ASP A 256 8.53 21.84 17.43
C ASP A 256 9.89 22.16 18.02
N ILE A 257 10.82 21.19 18.02
CA ILE A 257 12.22 21.38 18.41
C ILE A 257 12.87 22.46 17.53
N LYS A 258 12.69 22.39 16.20
CA LYS A 258 13.24 23.35 15.24
C LYS A 258 12.75 24.79 15.43
N LYS A 259 11.59 24.99 16.06
CA LYS A 259 11.07 26.34 16.36
C LYS A 259 11.84 27.05 17.46
N SER A 260 12.66 26.32 18.23
CA SER A 260 13.41 26.86 19.37
C SER A 260 14.89 26.47 19.30
N LYS A 261 15.74 27.43 18.91
CA LYS A 261 17.21 27.26 18.90
C LYS A 261 17.77 26.76 20.24
N GLY A 262 17.14 27.14 21.36
CA GLY A 262 17.55 26.69 22.69
C GLY A 262 17.31 25.19 22.90
N ILE A 263 16.15 24.68 22.49
CA ILE A 263 15.79 23.27 22.58
C ILE A 263 16.59 22.46 21.57
N GLU A 264 16.70 22.94 20.34
CA GLU A 264 17.51 22.34 19.28
C GLU A 264 18.97 22.11 19.72
N ASN A 265 19.59 23.11 20.38
CA ASN A 265 20.94 22.96 20.92
C ASN A 265 21.03 21.89 22.00
N ILE A 266 20.03 21.78 22.88
CA ILE A 266 19.99 20.74 23.92
C ILE A 266 19.86 19.35 23.29
N VAL A 267 18.95 19.19 22.33
CA VAL A 267 18.74 17.94 21.59
C VAL A 267 20.01 17.54 20.85
N ASN A 268 20.70 18.48 20.20
CA ASN A 268 21.99 18.21 19.56
C ASN A 268 23.06 17.73 20.55
N ARG A 269 23.11 18.28 21.77
CA ARG A 269 24.01 17.76 22.82
C ARG A 269 23.61 16.35 23.28
N MET A 270 22.32 16.08 23.41
CA MET A 270 21.81 14.75 23.76
C MET A 270 22.19 13.71 22.71
N LEU A 271 21.95 14.00 21.43
CA LEU A 271 22.32 13.13 20.31
C LEU A 271 23.84 12.87 20.24
N ASN A 272 24.67 13.92 20.40
CA ASN A 272 26.12 13.79 20.53
C ASN A 272 26.51 12.84 21.68
N PHE A 273 25.88 13.01 22.84
CA PHE A 273 26.20 12.22 24.01
C PHE A 273 25.84 10.74 23.80
N ILE A 274 24.72 10.45 23.15
CA ILE A 274 24.31 9.09 22.78
C ILE A 274 25.34 8.48 21.82
N GLU A 275 25.69 9.19 20.75
CA GLU A 275 26.67 8.73 19.74
C GLU A 275 28.05 8.42 20.34
N MET A 276 28.50 9.22 21.31
CA MET A 276 29.81 9.01 21.94
C MET A 276 29.85 7.84 22.93
N ASN A 277 28.71 7.44 23.50
CA ASN A 277 28.67 6.52 24.64
C ASN A 277 28.02 5.17 24.35
N LEU A 278 27.38 4.99 23.19
CA LEU A 278 26.71 3.76 22.79
C LEU A 278 27.29 3.20 21.48
N PRO A 279 27.83 1.97 21.47
CA PRO A 279 28.40 1.36 20.27
C PRO A 279 27.35 0.68 19.36
N GLU A 280 26.09 0.59 19.76
CA GLU A 280 25.04 -0.14 19.04
C GLU A 280 24.72 0.52 17.68
N GLU A 281 25.03 -0.19 16.59
CA GLU A 281 24.95 0.33 15.23
C GLU A 281 23.55 0.87 14.87
N GLY A 282 22.47 0.18 15.28
CA GLY A 282 21.10 0.65 15.03
C GLY A 282 20.75 1.96 15.75
N ILE A 283 21.28 2.19 16.95
CA ILE A 283 21.10 3.45 17.69
C ILE A 283 21.90 4.57 17.02
N LEU A 284 23.13 4.27 16.59
CA LEU A 284 23.99 5.22 15.89
C LEU A 284 23.41 5.64 14.54
N GLU A 285 22.83 4.71 13.78
CA GLU A 285 22.12 5.01 12.53
C GLU A 285 20.93 5.95 12.78
N GLU A 286 20.11 5.68 13.81
CA GLU A 286 18.97 6.52 14.19
C GLU A 286 19.41 7.93 14.64
N VAL A 287 20.46 8.04 15.44
CA VAL A 287 21.04 9.34 15.83
C VAL A 287 21.46 10.15 14.61
N LYS A 288 22.15 9.53 13.64
CA LYS A 288 22.56 10.20 12.40
C LYS A 288 21.37 10.68 11.59
N PHE A 289 20.33 9.86 11.48
CA PHE A 289 19.08 10.22 10.81
C PHE A 289 18.42 11.45 11.45
N LEU A 290 18.25 11.46 12.78
CA LEU A 290 17.66 12.59 13.50
C LEU A 290 18.49 13.88 13.37
N ARG A 291 19.82 13.78 13.32
CA ARG A 291 20.70 14.93 13.09
C ARG A 291 20.51 15.55 11.71
N GLN A 292 20.40 14.70 10.68
CA GLN A 292 20.11 15.17 9.32
C GLN A 292 18.76 15.88 9.27
N ARG A 293 17.74 15.30 9.93
CA ARG A 293 16.42 15.93 10.05
C ARG A 293 16.46 17.25 10.80
N LEU A 294 17.21 17.37 11.89
CA LEU A 294 17.35 18.64 12.64
C LEU A 294 18.02 19.74 11.80
N SER A 295 18.95 19.36 10.92
CA SER A 295 19.74 20.31 10.12
C SER A 295 19.06 20.75 8.81
N SER A 296 17.95 20.11 8.43
CA SER A 296 17.18 20.39 7.20
C SER A 296 16.01 21.33 7.44
#